data_AF-A0A2V6DWA5-F1
#
_entry.id   AF-A0A2V6DWA5-F1
#
_cell.length_a   1.000
_cell.length_b   1.000
_cell.length_c   1.000
_cell.angle_alpha   90.00
_cell.angle_beta   90.00
_cell.angle_gamma   90.00
#
_symmetry.space_group_name_H-M   'P 1'
#
loop_
_entity.id
_entity.type
_entity.pdbx_description
1 polymer ?
#
loop_
_entity_poly.entity_id
_entity_poly.type
_entity_poly.pdbx_seq_one_letter_code
_entity_poly.pdbx_strand_id
1 'polypeptide(L)'
;GRVLFVDKDNLNTDGIYGSKHTYRDDMTPEEMVAVTFENYDPNFNTLYRRGDIVVGGLNFGSGSSREQAATALKFKGIPCVIAASFSETYKRNAFNNGFVVFECPELVTHFRATLKNRAPTTVASEITIDYGKSVLTTDGKSFAFPPLSPAAQKLIVAGGAENLVASRLRAKSQKTA
;
A
#
# COMPACT_ATOMS: atom_id res chain seq x y z
N GLY A 1 12.14 2.93 -6.33
CA GLY A 1 10.83 3.14 -6.97
C GLY A 1 10.45 4.60 -6.82
N ARG A 2 9.92 5.22 -7.87
CA ARG A 2 9.49 6.63 -7.86
C ARG A 2 8.27 6.82 -6.95
N VAL A 3 8.22 7.95 -6.25
CA VAL A 3 7.16 8.22 -5.25
C VAL A 3 5.98 8.95 -5.87
N LEU A 4 4.77 8.47 -5.53
CA LEU A 4 3.50 9.19 -5.64
C LEU A 4 3.10 9.63 -4.23
N PHE A 5 3.38 10.89 -3.91
CA PHE A 5 3.08 11.46 -2.61
C PHE A 5 1.63 11.96 -2.57
N VAL A 6 0.81 11.28 -1.77
CA VAL A 6 -0.60 11.54 -1.51
C VAL A 6 -0.70 12.31 -0.20
N ASP A 7 -0.60 13.64 -0.25
CA ASP A 7 -0.54 14.51 0.93
C ASP A 7 -1.93 14.75 1.53
N LYS A 8 -2.55 13.67 2.02
CA LYS A 8 -3.86 13.70 2.64
C LYS A 8 -3.86 12.88 3.92
N ASP A 9 -4.09 13.57 5.03
CA ASP A 9 -4.45 12.92 6.29
C ASP A 9 -5.89 12.42 6.24
N ASN A 10 -6.13 11.30 6.92
CA ASN A 10 -7.41 10.59 6.96
C ASN A 10 -7.94 10.25 5.56
N LEU A 11 -7.05 9.93 4.61
CA LEU A 11 -7.49 9.36 3.35
C LEU A 11 -8.18 8.03 3.63
N ASN A 12 -9.49 7.98 3.41
CA ASN A 12 -10.29 6.81 3.69
C ASN A 12 -10.26 5.82 2.51
N THR A 13 -10.83 4.62 2.72
CA THR A 13 -10.87 3.60 1.68
C THR A 13 -11.66 4.00 0.44
N ASP A 14 -12.65 4.89 0.56
CA ASP A 14 -13.39 5.43 -0.60
C ASP A 14 -12.53 6.35 -1.48
N GLY A 15 -11.64 7.12 -0.86
CA GLY A 15 -10.64 7.93 -1.57
C GLY A 15 -9.58 7.08 -2.30
N ILE A 16 -9.36 5.83 -1.88
CA ILE A 16 -8.43 4.89 -2.53
C ILE A 16 -9.16 4.05 -3.59
N TYR A 17 -10.36 3.58 -3.28
CA TYR A 17 -11.20 2.73 -4.14
C TYR A 17 -12.67 3.07 -3.90
N GLY A 18 -13.30 3.72 -4.88
CA GLY A 18 -14.63 4.28 -4.73
C GLY A 18 -15.69 3.25 -4.33
N SER A 19 -16.56 3.62 -3.40
CA SER A 19 -17.67 2.79 -2.91
C SER A 19 -18.59 2.29 -4.03
N LYS A 20 -18.77 3.08 -5.10
CA LYS A 20 -19.52 2.69 -6.31
C LYS A 20 -18.99 1.43 -7.01
N HIS A 21 -17.73 1.06 -6.78
CA HIS A 21 -17.09 -0.13 -7.35
C HIS A 21 -16.94 -1.28 -6.37
N THR A 22 -17.21 -1.07 -5.08
CA THR A 22 -16.89 -2.05 -4.01
C THR A 22 -17.75 -3.31 -4.11
N TYR A 23 -19.01 -3.18 -4.52
CA TYR A 23 -19.99 -4.28 -4.57
C TYR A 23 -20.20 -4.83 -5.98
N ARG A 24 -19.22 -4.60 -6.87
CA ARG A 24 -19.20 -5.14 -8.23
C ARG A 24 -18.28 -6.35 -8.26
N ASP A 25 -18.86 -7.54 -8.04
CA ASP A 25 -18.12 -8.79 -7.91
C ASP A 25 -17.54 -9.30 -9.24
N ASP A 26 -17.95 -8.72 -10.37
CA ASP A 26 -17.54 -9.07 -11.72
C ASP A 26 -16.35 -8.27 -12.25
N MET A 27 -15.78 -7.35 -11.45
CA MET A 27 -14.66 -6.51 -11.88
C MET A 27 -13.38 -7.32 -12.08
N THR A 28 -12.82 -7.20 -13.27
CA THR A 28 -11.49 -7.69 -13.60
C THR A 28 -10.40 -6.92 -12.83
N PRO A 29 -9.21 -7.51 -12.60
CA PRO A 29 -8.08 -6.76 -12.04
C PRO A 29 -7.78 -5.47 -12.81
N GLU A 30 -7.87 -5.49 -14.14
CA GLU A 30 -7.66 -4.33 -15.01
C GLU A 30 -8.66 -3.19 -14.73
N GLU A 31 -9.93 -3.53 -14.52
CA GLU A 31 -10.95 -2.55 -14.14
C GLU A 31 -10.73 -2.03 -12.72
N MET A 32 -10.33 -2.89 -11.78
CA MET A 32 -10.03 -2.47 -10.40
C MET A 32 -8.87 -1.48 -10.35
N VAL A 33 -7.81 -1.71 -11.14
CA VAL A 33 -6.65 -0.80 -11.16
C VAL A 33 -6.98 0.52 -11.82
N ALA A 34 -7.91 0.56 -12.77
CA ALA A 34 -8.29 1.77 -13.49
C ALA A 34 -9.02 2.79 -12.59
N VAL A 35 -9.66 2.32 -11.51
CA VAL A 35 -10.46 3.17 -10.62
C VAL A 35 -9.74 3.60 -9.34
N THR A 36 -8.49 3.18 -9.15
CA THR A 36 -7.70 3.55 -7.96
C THR A 36 -7.52 5.06 -7.86
N PHE A 37 -7.78 5.61 -6.68
CA PHE A 37 -7.68 7.03 -6.33
C PHE A 37 -8.59 7.98 -7.11
N GLU A 38 -9.56 7.52 -7.92
CA GLU A 38 -10.40 8.41 -8.75
C GLU A 38 -11.18 9.47 -7.93
N ASN A 39 -11.60 9.11 -6.71
CA ASN A 39 -12.35 9.99 -5.81
C ASN A 39 -11.44 11.01 -5.09
N TYR A 40 -10.14 10.75 -5.06
CA TYR A 40 -9.14 11.61 -4.44
C TYR A 40 -8.44 12.50 -5.46
N ASP A 41 -7.91 11.89 -6.51
CA ASP A 41 -7.19 12.54 -7.60
C ASP A 41 -7.49 11.85 -8.94
N PRO A 42 -8.39 12.42 -9.76
CA PRO A 42 -8.72 11.89 -11.08
C PRO A 42 -7.50 11.75 -12.01
N ASN A 43 -6.40 12.48 -11.77
CA ASN A 43 -5.19 12.42 -12.57
C ASN A 43 -4.19 11.37 -12.09
N PHE A 44 -4.44 10.68 -10.96
CA PHE A 44 -3.51 9.71 -10.39
C PHE A 44 -3.03 8.68 -11.41
N ASN A 45 -3.97 8.13 -12.20
CA ASN A 45 -3.66 7.10 -13.19
C ASN A 45 -2.78 7.60 -14.35
N THR A 46 -2.86 8.88 -14.67
CA THR A 46 -2.01 9.53 -15.69
C THR A 46 -0.60 9.78 -15.16
N LEU A 47 -0.47 10.08 -13.87
CA LEU A 47 0.83 10.28 -13.21
C LEU A 47 1.57 8.97 -12.97
N TYR A 48 0.81 7.91 -12.69
CA TYR A 48 1.29 6.61 -12.27
C TYR A 48 2.15 5.89 -13.31
N ARG A 49 3.17 5.17 -12.82
CA ARG A 49 3.95 4.16 -13.57
C ARG A 49 4.10 2.90 -12.73
N ARG A 50 4.19 1.75 -13.40
CA ARG A 50 4.43 0.46 -12.72
C ARG A 50 5.72 0.49 -11.91
N GLY A 51 5.64 0.05 -10.65
CA GLY A 51 6.74 0.12 -9.69
C GLY A 51 6.82 1.42 -8.87
N ASP A 52 5.93 2.39 -9.12
CA ASP A 52 5.77 3.56 -8.25
C ASP A 52 5.32 3.14 -6.85
N ILE A 53 5.79 3.87 -5.83
CA ILE A 53 5.47 3.68 -4.43
C ILE A 53 4.54 4.80 -3.96
N VAL A 54 3.46 4.45 -3.28
CA VAL A 54 2.56 5.44 -2.68
C VAL A 54 3.09 5.83 -1.30
N VAL A 55 3.17 7.14 -1.05
CA VAL A 55 3.47 7.69 0.27
C VAL A 55 2.27 8.52 0.73
N GLY A 56 1.64 8.14 1.85
CA GLY A 56 0.43 8.76 2.38
C GLY A 56 0.63 9.53 3.69
N GLY A 57 -0.37 10.34 4.06
CA GLY A 57 -0.40 11.08 5.31
C GLY A 57 -0.70 10.23 6.56
N LEU A 58 -1.27 10.87 7.59
CA LEU A 58 -1.73 10.22 8.82
C LEU A 58 -3.04 9.45 8.57
N ASN A 59 -3.21 8.34 9.27
CA ASN A 59 -4.42 7.53 9.28
C ASN A 59 -4.90 7.10 7.87
N PHE A 60 -3.94 6.65 7.05
CA PHE A 60 -4.19 6.19 5.68
C PHE A 60 -5.06 4.93 5.68
N GLY A 61 -6.02 4.86 4.74
CA GLY A 61 -6.95 3.75 4.60
C GLY A 61 -8.04 3.68 5.67
N SER A 62 -8.38 4.81 6.29
CA SER A 62 -9.44 4.87 7.30
C SER A 62 -10.85 4.59 6.73
N GLY A 63 -11.86 4.55 7.61
CA GLY A 63 -13.25 4.33 7.22
C GLY A 63 -13.62 2.85 7.10
N SER A 64 -14.49 2.52 6.14
CA SER A 64 -15.06 1.16 6.03
C SER A 64 -14.01 0.13 5.64
N SER A 65 -14.20 -1.11 6.12
CA SER A 65 -13.34 -2.25 5.81
C SER A 65 -13.55 -2.72 4.36
N ARG A 66 -12.87 -2.09 3.41
CA ARG A 66 -12.84 -2.46 1.99
C ARG A 66 -11.50 -3.11 1.67
N GLU A 67 -11.48 -4.40 1.40
CA GLU A 67 -10.24 -5.10 1.02
C GLU A 67 -9.74 -4.68 -0.36
N GLN A 68 -10.66 -4.27 -1.24
CA GLN A 68 -10.40 -3.76 -2.58
C GLN A 68 -9.43 -2.56 -2.58
N ALA A 69 -9.45 -1.73 -1.54
CA ALA A 69 -8.53 -0.61 -1.41
C ALA A 69 -7.06 -1.04 -1.26
N ALA A 70 -6.79 -2.26 -0.82
CA ALA A 70 -5.44 -2.83 -0.78
C ALA A 70 -5.15 -3.70 -2.02
N THR A 71 -6.08 -4.56 -2.42
CA THR A 71 -5.87 -5.47 -3.55
C THR A 71 -5.76 -4.73 -4.87
N ALA A 72 -6.52 -3.66 -5.09
CA ALA A 72 -6.40 -2.85 -6.30
C ALA A 72 -5.00 -2.22 -6.43
N LEU A 73 -4.40 -1.74 -5.34
CA LEU A 73 -3.03 -1.21 -5.37
C LEU A 73 -2.00 -2.31 -5.66
N LYS A 74 -2.19 -3.49 -5.06
CA LYS A 74 -1.36 -4.67 -5.35
C LYS A 74 -1.44 -5.07 -6.83
N PHE A 75 -2.65 -5.19 -7.39
CA PHE A 75 -2.87 -5.51 -8.81
C PHE A 75 -2.31 -4.44 -9.73
N LYS A 76 -2.37 -3.17 -9.32
CA LYS A 76 -1.78 -2.06 -10.06
C LYS A 76 -0.29 -2.28 -10.26
N GLY A 77 0.37 -2.96 -9.34
CA GLY A 77 1.83 -3.15 -9.34
C GLY A 77 2.54 -2.03 -8.57
N ILE A 78 1.85 -1.43 -7.60
CA ILE A 78 2.49 -0.69 -6.52
C ILE A 78 3.14 -1.74 -5.61
N PRO A 79 4.45 -1.64 -5.29
CA PRO A 79 5.12 -2.66 -4.50
C PRO A 79 4.84 -2.52 -3.00
N CYS A 80 4.59 -1.30 -2.52
CA CYS A 80 4.21 -1.02 -1.13
C CYS A 80 3.52 0.35 -0.99
N VAL A 81 2.85 0.54 0.16
CA VAL A 81 2.43 1.87 0.63
C VAL A 81 3.19 2.21 1.91
N ILE A 82 3.73 3.41 1.95
CA ILE A 82 4.35 3.98 3.16
C ILE A 82 3.45 5.11 3.63
N ALA A 83 3.21 5.25 4.93
CA ALA A 83 2.41 6.37 5.43
C ALA A 83 2.95 6.89 6.76
N ALA A 84 2.46 8.05 7.20
CA ALA A 84 2.77 8.53 8.55
C ALA A 84 2.10 7.63 9.60
N SER A 85 0.87 7.19 9.33
CA SER A 85 0.21 6.12 10.07
C SER A 85 -0.91 5.51 9.24
N PHE A 86 -1.37 4.32 9.63
CA PHE A 86 -2.49 3.65 8.96
C PHE A 86 -3.64 3.38 9.92
N SER A 87 -4.85 3.25 9.36
CA SER A 87 -5.92 2.51 10.04
C SER A 87 -5.52 1.04 10.24
N GLU A 88 -5.78 0.51 11.43
CA GLU A 88 -5.53 -0.91 11.73
C GLU A 88 -6.29 -1.86 10.79
N THR A 89 -7.51 -1.48 10.41
CA THR A 89 -8.32 -2.24 9.44
C THR A 89 -7.63 -2.33 8.08
N TYR A 90 -7.08 -1.22 7.58
CA TYR A 90 -6.36 -1.21 6.32
C TYR A 90 -5.07 -2.03 6.40
N LYS A 91 -4.28 -1.90 7.47
CA LYS A 91 -3.06 -2.71 7.69
C LYS A 91 -3.38 -4.20 7.66
N ARG A 92 -4.41 -4.62 8.40
CA ARG A 92 -4.85 -6.02 8.41
C ARG A 92 -5.24 -6.50 7.03
N ASN A 93 -6.06 -5.73 6.30
CA ASN A 93 -6.51 -6.11 4.96
C ASN A 93 -5.33 -6.19 3.97
N ALA A 94 -4.39 -5.24 4.03
CA ALA A 94 -3.18 -5.27 3.22
C ALA A 94 -2.35 -6.53 3.50
N PHE A 95 -2.04 -6.83 4.77
CA PHE A 95 -1.27 -8.02 5.12
C PHE A 95 -2.00 -9.32 4.77
N ASN A 96 -3.31 -9.41 5.02
CA ASN A 96 -4.11 -10.58 4.65
C ASN A 96 -4.08 -10.84 3.14
N ASN A 97 -3.94 -9.79 2.33
CA ASN A 97 -3.80 -9.89 0.88
C ASN A 97 -2.32 -9.94 0.43
N GLY A 98 -1.37 -10.09 1.35
CA GLY A 98 0.06 -10.17 1.05
C GLY A 98 0.63 -8.88 0.45
N PHE A 99 0.03 -7.72 0.77
CA PHE A 99 0.45 -6.41 0.32
C PHE A 99 1.26 -5.70 1.41
N VAL A 100 2.38 -5.09 1.01
CA VAL A 100 3.34 -4.50 1.95
C VAL A 100 2.92 -3.09 2.31
N VAL A 101 2.75 -2.83 3.61
CA VAL A 101 2.52 -1.49 4.16
C VAL A 101 3.33 -1.30 5.43
N PHE A 102 3.90 -0.11 5.63
CA PHE A 102 4.63 0.23 6.87
C PHE A 102 4.70 1.73 7.12
N GLU A 103 4.87 2.11 8.38
CA GLU A 103 4.82 3.50 8.83
C GLU A 103 6.22 4.13 8.81
N CYS A 104 6.33 5.36 8.30
CA CYS A 104 7.54 6.18 8.36
C CYS A 104 7.16 7.68 8.46
N PRO A 105 6.74 8.17 9.64
CA PRO A 105 6.34 9.57 9.84
C PRO A 105 7.41 10.59 9.44
N GLU A 106 8.68 10.26 9.61
CA GLU A 106 9.80 11.13 9.28
C GLU A 106 9.95 11.35 7.77
N LEU A 107 9.73 10.30 6.96
CA LEU A 107 9.71 10.41 5.49
C LEU A 107 8.59 11.37 5.04
N VAL A 108 7.39 11.21 5.62
CA VAL A 108 6.24 12.08 5.29
C VAL A 108 6.53 13.53 5.67
N THR A 109 7.12 13.75 6.85
CA THR A 109 7.54 15.08 7.29
C THR A 109 8.56 15.69 6.33
N HIS A 110 9.55 14.92 5.88
CA HIS A 110 10.54 15.36 4.89
C HIS A 110 9.88 15.76 3.57
N PHE A 111 8.97 14.94 3.02
CA PHE A 111 8.29 15.28 1.77
C PHE A 111 7.37 16.50 1.91
N ARG A 112 6.67 16.68 3.02
CA ARG A 112 5.88 17.91 3.28
C ARG A 112 6.74 19.17 3.34
N ALA A 113 7.98 19.06 3.81
CA ALA A 113 8.91 20.18 3.90
C ALA A 113 9.57 20.51 2.55
N THR A 114 9.86 19.50 1.72
CA THR A 114 10.60 19.66 0.46
C THR A 114 9.70 19.85 -0.76
N LEU A 115 8.52 19.22 -0.79
CA LEU A 115 7.58 19.31 -1.90
C LEU A 115 6.62 20.48 -1.66
N LYS A 116 6.79 21.56 -2.42
CA LYS A 116 5.97 22.77 -2.31
C LYS A 116 4.71 22.77 -3.18
N ASN A 117 4.59 21.80 -4.11
CA ASN A 117 3.41 21.68 -4.96
C ASN A 117 2.21 21.18 -4.13
N ARG A 118 1.04 21.77 -4.36
CA ARG A 118 -0.21 21.46 -3.65
C ARG A 118 -1.20 20.65 -4.50
N ALA A 119 -0.73 19.98 -5.55
CA ALA A 119 -1.53 18.99 -6.25
C ALA A 119 -1.94 17.86 -5.27
N PRO A 120 -3.12 17.24 -5.44
CA PRO A 120 -3.52 16.10 -4.61
C PRO A 120 -2.44 15.00 -4.59
N THR A 121 -1.96 14.57 -5.76
CA THR A 121 -0.80 13.69 -5.86
C THR A 121 0.40 14.44 -6.42
N THR A 122 1.54 14.36 -5.73
CA THR A 122 2.82 14.91 -6.20
C THR A 122 3.79 13.78 -6.54
N VAL A 123 4.34 13.81 -7.76
CA VAL A 123 5.44 12.91 -8.15
C VAL A 123 6.74 13.41 -7.51
N ALA A 124 7.42 12.54 -6.78
CA ALA A 124 8.66 12.88 -6.06
C ALA A 124 9.81 11.93 -6.42
N SER A 125 10.98 12.17 -5.84
CA SER A 125 12.20 11.39 -6.02
C SER A 125 11.98 9.89 -5.75
N GLU A 126 12.87 9.07 -6.31
CA GLU A 126 12.85 7.65 -6.03
C GLU A 126 13.33 7.31 -4.62
N ILE A 127 12.67 6.33 -4.01
CA ILE A 127 13.10 5.74 -2.75
C ILE A 127 13.70 4.35 -3.00
N THR A 128 14.73 4.01 -2.24
CA THR A 128 15.27 2.65 -2.11
C THR A 128 14.97 2.14 -0.71
N ILE A 129 14.51 0.90 -0.58
CA ILE A 129 14.11 0.30 0.70
C ILE A 129 14.98 -0.93 0.95
N ASP A 130 15.70 -0.94 2.07
CA ASP A 130 16.39 -2.12 2.61
C ASP A 130 15.52 -2.67 3.76
N TYR A 131 14.73 -3.70 3.45
CA TYR A 131 13.87 -4.36 4.44
C TYR A 131 14.66 -5.12 5.51
N GLY A 132 15.88 -5.58 5.20
CA GLY A 132 16.72 -6.30 6.16
C GLY A 132 17.29 -5.38 7.23
N LYS A 133 17.57 -4.13 6.86
CA LYS A 133 18.05 -3.09 7.78
C LYS A 133 16.95 -2.17 8.31
N SER A 134 15.72 -2.28 7.80
CA SER A 134 14.62 -1.39 8.19
C SER A 134 14.93 0.08 7.91
N VAL A 135 15.59 0.34 6.77
CA VAL A 135 16.00 1.70 6.35
C VAL A 135 15.55 1.94 4.92
N LEU A 136 15.05 3.14 4.65
CA LEU A 136 14.81 3.64 3.31
C LEU A 136 15.65 4.90 3.05
N THR A 137 16.01 5.11 1.79
CA THR A 137 16.84 6.25 1.37
C THR A 137 16.23 7.01 0.22
N THR A 138 16.22 8.34 0.29
CA THR A 138 15.81 9.28 -0.77
C THR A 138 16.48 10.63 -0.56
N ASP A 139 16.72 11.39 -1.64
CA ASP A 139 17.32 12.74 -1.58
C ASP A 139 18.63 12.81 -0.76
N GLY A 140 19.42 11.75 -0.77
CA GLY A 140 20.66 11.63 0.02
C GLY A 140 20.45 11.47 1.53
N LYS A 141 19.22 11.29 2.00
CA LYS A 141 18.85 11.04 3.40
C LYS A 141 18.42 9.60 3.61
N SER A 142 18.56 9.14 4.86
CA SER A 142 18.10 7.83 5.32
C SER A 142 17.04 8.00 6.40
N PHE A 143 16.01 7.15 6.36
CA PHE A 143 14.91 7.13 7.32
C PHE A 143 14.73 5.70 7.82
N ALA A 144 14.66 5.54 9.14
CA ALA A 144 14.35 4.24 9.74
C ALA A 144 12.84 3.99 9.74
N PHE A 145 12.45 2.73 9.65
CA PHE A 145 11.06 2.31 9.84
C PHE A 145 10.98 1.02 10.66
N PRO A 146 9.90 0.81 11.43
CA PRO A 146 9.75 -0.41 12.21
C PRO A 146 9.77 -1.66 11.31
N PRO A 147 10.50 -2.72 11.67
CA PRO A 147 10.48 -3.95 10.89
C PRO A 147 9.06 -4.54 10.87
N LEU A 148 8.68 -5.10 9.74
CA LEU A 148 7.42 -5.83 9.63
C LEU A 148 7.42 -7.00 10.61
N SER A 149 6.30 -7.21 11.31
CA SER A 149 6.21 -8.30 12.27
C SER A 149 6.40 -9.67 11.58
N PRO A 150 6.93 -10.70 12.27
CA PRO A 150 7.07 -12.03 11.68
C PRO A 150 5.77 -12.61 11.12
N ALA A 151 4.61 -12.25 11.69
CA ALA A 151 3.31 -12.64 11.19
C ALA A 151 2.98 -11.95 9.84
N ALA A 152 3.20 -10.64 9.75
CA ALA A 152 3.02 -9.89 8.51
C ALA A 152 3.96 -10.42 7.41
N GLN A 153 5.24 -10.65 7.74
CA GLN A 153 6.22 -11.21 6.80
C GLN A 153 5.76 -12.57 6.23
N LYS A 154 5.25 -13.48 7.08
CA LYS A 154 4.73 -14.77 6.63
C LYS A 154 3.56 -14.63 5.65
N LEU A 155 2.64 -13.70 5.91
CA LEU A 155 1.51 -13.43 5.02
C LEU A 155 1.97 -12.85 3.68
N ILE A 156 2.90 -11.88 3.71
CA ILE A 156 3.47 -11.25 2.52
C ILE A 156 4.21 -12.28 1.65
N VAL A 157 5.10 -13.07 2.25
CA VAL A 157 5.87 -14.10 1.51
C VAL A 157 4.96 -15.18 0.92
N ALA A 158 3.89 -15.56 1.63
CA ALA A 158 2.90 -16.49 1.10
C ALA A 158 2.00 -15.87 0.02
N GLY A 159 2.05 -14.55 -0.18
CA GLY A 159 1.18 -13.82 -1.11
C GLY A 159 -0.26 -13.64 -0.60
N GLY A 160 -0.50 -13.83 0.69
CA GLY A 160 -1.80 -13.66 1.36
C GLY A 160 -2.16 -14.80 2.32
N ALA A 161 -3.20 -14.59 3.12
CA ALA A 161 -3.69 -15.51 4.13
C ALA A 161 -4.23 -16.81 3.52
N GLU A 162 -4.97 -16.73 2.41
CA GLU A 162 -5.50 -17.90 1.70
C GLU A 162 -4.38 -18.83 1.24
N ASN A 163 -3.36 -18.27 0.58
CA ASN A 163 -2.19 -19.03 0.14
C ASN A 163 -1.41 -19.62 1.31
N LEU A 164 -1.30 -18.89 2.42
CA LEU A 164 -0.67 -19.39 3.64
C LEU A 164 -1.43 -20.59 4.21
N VAL A 165 -2.75 -20.52 4.29
CA VAL A 165 -3.59 -21.65 4.77
C VAL A 165 -3.49 -22.83 3.80
N ALA A 166 -3.62 -22.59 2.49
CA ALA A 166 -3.54 -23.63 1.48
C ALA A 166 -2.20 -24.38 1.52
N SER A 167 -1.08 -23.66 1.70
CA SER A 167 0.25 -24.29 1.83
C SER A 167 0.36 -25.18 3.07
N ARG A 168 -0.21 -24.77 4.20
CA ARG A 168 -0.22 -25.55 5.45
C ARG A 168 -1.08 -26.81 5.33
N LEU A 169 -2.23 -26.72 4.68
CA LEU A 169 -3.10 -27.88 4.46
C LEU A 169 -2.41 -28.92 3.58
N ARG A 170 -1.78 -28.50 2.48
CA ARG A 170 -0.98 -29.39 1.61
C ARG A 170 0.15 -30.09 2.37
N ALA A 171 0.90 -29.35 3.18
CA ALA A 171 1.99 -29.90 3.98
C ALA A 171 1.52 -30.89 5.06
N LYS A 172 0.32 -30.68 5.63
CA LYS A 172 -0.27 -31.61 6.59
C LYS A 172 -0.67 -32.93 5.92
N SER A 173 -1.31 -32.87 4.75
CA SER A 173 -1.72 -34.06 4.00
C SER A 173 -0.54 -34.94 3.59
N GLN A 174 0.61 -34.35 3.26
CA GLN A 174 1.85 -35.06 2.91
C GLN A 174 2.53 -35.74 4.10
N LYS A 175 2.25 -35.33 5.35
CA LYS A 175 2.81 -35.96 6.55
C LYS A 175 1.96 -37.12 7.08
N THR A 176 0.72 -37.23 6.61
CA THR A 176 -0.25 -38.27 7.01
C THR A 176 -0.41 -39.37 5.97
N ALA A 177 0.27 -39.27 4.82
CA ALA A 177 0.36 -40.29 3.78
C ALA A 177 1.74 -40.98 3.87
#